data_AF-A0A956PNF9-F1
#
_entry.id   AF-A0A956PNF9-F1
#
_cell.length_a   1.000
_cell.length_b   1.000
_cell.length_c   1.000
_cell.angle_alpha   90.00
_cell.angle_beta   90.00
_cell.angle_gamma   90.00
#
_symmetry.space_group_name_H-M   'P 1'
#
loop_
_entity.id
_entity.type
_entity.pdbx_description
1 polymer ?
#
loop_
_entity_poly.entity_id
_entity_poly.type
_entity_poly.pdbx_seq_one_letter_code
_entity_poly.pdbx_strand_id
1 'polypeptide(L)'
;AIDIQMHAIEDMDVALERHDHVALEEALDHLAEAAEVLVEIYNALQRADLEPRKISCIRCGADNSIDARLCGSCGAVLPQSAGMGAPVSTVALEEDGSAIDSGESEEVARLRGLVESAQLSNDPGDLLQALSDYRARWERNQRQFDRLESPPTELPAEQAQLLGHARETFAEAMAILQEALQLLEDGATVLDLNLMEAGLNRMHEGELVFREFAKDFEQAQNMTE
;
A
#
# COMPACT_ATOMS: atom_id res chain seq x y z
N ALA A 1 -15.40 -23.59 1.45
CA ALA A 1 -15.28 -23.57 2.93
C ALA A 1 -16.48 -22.86 3.54
N ILE A 2 -16.71 -21.58 3.23
CA ILE A 2 -17.86 -20.81 3.75
C ILE A 2 -19.21 -21.45 3.36
N ASP A 3 -19.41 -21.84 2.10
CA ASP A 3 -20.65 -22.51 1.67
C ASP A 3 -20.90 -23.84 2.39
N ILE A 4 -19.82 -24.57 2.72
CA ILE A 4 -19.90 -25.86 3.44
C ILE A 4 -20.27 -25.61 4.91
N GLN A 5 -19.72 -24.56 5.52
CA GLN A 5 -20.07 -24.17 6.89
C GLN A 5 -21.51 -23.68 6.98
N MET A 6 -21.94 -22.83 6.06
CA MET A 6 -23.31 -22.30 6.04
C MET A 6 -24.32 -23.43 5.90
N HIS A 7 -24.05 -24.40 5.00
CA HIS A 7 -24.92 -25.55 4.83
C HIS A 7 -24.93 -26.47 6.06
N ALA A 8 -23.76 -26.73 6.67
CA ALA A 8 -23.68 -27.55 7.88
C ALA A 8 -24.38 -26.89 9.09
N ILE A 9 -24.36 -25.56 9.20
CA ILE A 9 -25.09 -24.82 10.24
C ILE A 9 -26.60 -24.92 10.01
N GLU A 10 -27.06 -24.76 8.77
CA GLU A 10 -28.47 -24.91 8.40
C GLU A 10 -28.98 -26.34 8.68
N ASP A 11 -28.18 -27.36 8.33
CA ASP A 11 -28.51 -28.77 8.59
C ASP A 11 -28.53 -29.09 10.09
N MET A 12 -27.64 -28.49 10.88
CA MET A 12 -27.61 -28.61 12.33
C MET A 12 -28.87 -28.02 12.97
N ASP A 13 -29.31 -26.84 12.53
CA ASP A 13 -30.53 -26.19 13.03
C ASP A 13 -31.77 -27.08 12.75
N VAL A 14 -31.85 -27.65 11.54
CA VAL A 14 -32.94 -28.57 11.16
C VAL A 14 -32.88 -29.88 11.97
N ALA A 15 -31.68 -30.42 12.22
CA ALA A 15 -31.49 -31.64 13.00
C ALA A 15 -31.86 -31.44 14.47
N LEU A 16 -31.51 -30.29 15.05
CA LEU A 16 -31.86 -29.91 16.42
C LEU A 16 -33.37 -29.73 16.60
N GLU A 17 -34.05 -29.09 15.64
CA GLU A 17 -35.53 -28.97 15.66
C GLU A 17 -36.21 -30.34 15.62
N ARG A 18 -35.66 -31.27 14.82
CA ARG A 18 -36.24 -32.61 14.61
C ARG A 18 -35.79 -33.66 15.63
N HIS A 19 -34.88 -33.30 16.53
CA HIS A 19 -34.25 -34.22 17.49
C HIS A 19 -33.60 -35.42 16.76
N ASP A 20 -33.04 -35.18 15.58
CA ASP A 20 -32.39 -36.20 14.76
C ASP A 20 -30.90 -36.23 15.08
N HIS A 21 -30.54 -37.15 15.97
CA HIS A 21 -29.17 -37.29 16.44
C HIS A 21 -28.18 -37.72 15.36
N VAL A 22 -28.63 -38.43 14.33
CA VAL A 22 -27.74 -38.89 13.23
C VAL A 22 -27.41 -37.71 12.32
N ALA A 23 -28.42 -36.92 11.93
CA ALA A 23 -28.22 -35.71 11.13
C ALA A 23 -27.37 -34.66 11.88
N LEU A 24 -27.49 -34.59 13.21
CA LEU A 24 -26.66 -33.72 14.04
C LEU A 24 -25.19 -34.15 14.04
N GLU A 25 -24.90 -35.45 14.13
CA GLU A 25 -23.53 -35.97 14.05
C GLU A 25 -22.92 -35.67 12.67
N GLU A 26 -23.66 -35.88 11.58
CA GLU A 26 -23.20 -35.56 10.22
C GLU A 26 -22.91 -34.06 10.03
N ALA A 27 -23.76 -33.18 10.57
CA ALA A 27 -23.53 -31.72 10.50
C ALA A 27 -22.29 -31.29 11.31
N LEU A 28 -22.03 -31.92 12.46
CA LEU A 28 -20.83 -31.67 13.27
C LEU A 28 -19.55 -32.14 12.57
N ASP A 29 -19.59 -33.27 11.86
CA ASP A 29 -18.45 -33.77 11.07
C ASP A 29 -18.12 -32.79 9.92
N HIS A 30 -19.12 -32.30 9.20
CA HIS A 30 -18.91 -31.28 8.16
C HIS A 30 -18.33 -29.97 8.70
N LEU A 31 -18.74 -29.54 9.90
CA LEU A 31 -18.16 -28.38 10.57
C LEU A 31 -16.70 -28.62 10.96
N ALA A 32 -16.35 -29.81 11.41
CA ALA A 32 -14.97 -30.18 11.73
C ALA A 32 -14.08 -30.17 10.48
N GLU A 33 -14.54 -30.77 9.37
CA GLU A 33 -13.81 -30.74 8.09
C GLU A 33 -13.59 -29.30 7.59
N ALA A 34 -14.61 -28.44 7.67
CA ALA A 34 -14.47 -27.06 7.28
C ALA A 34 -13.49 -26.27 8.18
N ALA A 35 -13.43 -26.59 9.48
CA ALA A 35 -12.47 -26.00 10.40
C ALA A 35 -11.03 -26.41 10.08
N GLU A 36 -10.80 -27.66 9.68
CA GLU A 36 -9.48 -28.14 9.24
C GLU A 36 -8.99 -27.36 8.02
N VAL A 37 -9.85 -27.16 7.02
CA VAL A 37 -9.53 -26.36 5.82
C VAL A 37 -9.18 -24.91 6.18
N LEU A 38 -9.90 -24.30 7.13
CA LEU A 38 -9.58 -22.94 7.59
C LEU A 38 -8.22 -22.86 8.29
N VAL A 39 -7.86 -23.88 9.08
CA VAL A 39 -6.54 -23.96 9.72
C VAL A 39 -5.44 -24.10 8.66
N GLU A 40 -5.66 -24.89 7.60
CA GLU A 40 -4.72 -24.99 6.49
C GLU A 40 -4.53 -23.66 5.75
N ILE A 41 -5.61 -22.95 5.45
CA ILE A 41 -5.57 -21.62 4.82
C ILE A 41 -4.83 -20.63 5.73
N TYR A 42 -5.13 -20.60 7.02
CA TYR A 42 -4.46 -19.73 7.98
C TYR A 42 -2.95 -20.01 8.04
N ASN A 43 -2.55 -21.28 8.05
CA ASN A 43 -1.14 -21.68 8.02
C ASN A 43 -0.46 -21.31 6.69
N ALA A 44 -1.16 -21.41 5.56
CA ALA A 44 -0.65 -20.99 4.26
C ALA A 44 -0.43 -19.47 4.20
N LEU A 45 -1.36 -18.69 4.74
CA LEU A 45 -1.24 -17.23 4.86
C LEU A 45 -0.08 -16.82 5.78
N GLN A 46 0.08 -17.49 6.93
CA GLN A 46 1.24 -17.26 7.80
C GLN A 46 2.57 -17.57 7.11
N ARG A 47 2.63 -18.63 6.29
CA ARG A 47 3.84 -18.95 5.51
C ARG A 47 4.11 -17.91 4.43
N ALA A 48 3.08 -17.40 3.77
CA ALA A 48 3.21 -16.34 2.78
C ALA A 48 3.72 -15.03 3.40
N ASP A 49 3.32 -14.71 4.64
CA ASP A 49 3.83 -13.53 5.36
C ASP A 49 5.28 -13.69 5.84
N LEU A 50 5.78 -14.93 5.90
CA LEU A 50 7.19 -15.25 6.22
C LEU A 50 8.10 -15.25 4.99
N GLU A 51 7.55 -15.17 3.77
CA GLU A 51 8.39 -14.96 2.60
C GLU A 51 9.00 -13.55 2.66
N PRO A 52 10.34 -13.43 2.56
CA PRO A 52 10.98 -12.14 2.65
C PRO A 52 10.49 -11.29 1.47
N ARG A 53 9.66 -10.29 1.76
CA ARG A 53 9.21 -9.31 0.76
C ARG A 53 10.46 -8.70 0.11
N LYS A 54 10.55 -8.80 -1.21
CA LYS A 54 11.67 -8.30 -2.00
C LYS A 54 11.30 -7.00 -2.71
N ILE A 55 12.28 -6.13 -2.88
CA ILE A 55 12.21 -4.95 -3.74
C ILE A 55 13.35 -5.03 -4.75
N SER A 56 13.01 -5.05 -6.04
CA SER A 56 14.03 -5.06 -7.09
C SER A 56 14.57 -3.67 -7.32
N CYS A 57 15.83 -3.58 -7.73
CA CYS A 57 16.49 -2.31 -7.94
C CYS A 57 16.05 -1.66 -9.25
N ILE A 58 15.49 -0.44 -9.18
CA ILE A 58 15.17 0.42 -10.33
C ILE A 58 16.33 0.69 -11.30
N ARG A 59 17.59 0.44 -10.89
CA ARG A 59 18.77 0.61 -11.75
C ARG A 59 19.17 -0.67 -12.47
N CYS A 60 19.21 -1.81 -11.78
CA CYS A 60 19.81 -3.04 -12.32
C CYS A 60 18.91 -4.27 -12.28
N GLY A 61 17.67 -4.13 -11.80
CA GLY A 61 16.71 -5.23 -11.69
C GLY A 61 17.01 -6.25 -10.58
N ALA A 62 18.13 -6.12 -9.85
CA ALA A 62 18.47 -7.11 -8.81
C ALA A 62 17.52 -7.03 -7.62
N ASP A 63 17.08 -8.18 -7.13
CA ASP A 63 16.27 -8.33 -5.92
C ASP A 63 17.02 -7.96 -4.65
N ASN A 64 16.33 -7.26 -3.74
CA ASN A 64 16.83 -6.89 -2.42
C ASN A 64 15.75 -7.10 -1.38
N SER A 65 16.12 -7.18 -0.11
CA SER A 65 15.12 -7.13 0.98
C SER A 65 14.37 -5.80 0.97
N ILE A 66 13.08 -5.80 1.32
CA ILE A 66 12.29 -4.58 1.48
C ILE A 66 12.89 -3.57 2.48
N ASP A 67 13.67 -4.06 3.45
CA ASP A 67 14.36 -3.22 4.44
C ASP A 67 15.72 -2.69 3.93
N ALA A 68 16.17 -3.14 2.76
CA ALA A 68 17.44 -2.72 2.20
C ALA A 68 17.37 -1.24 1.75
N ARG A 69 18.31 -0.43 2.23
CA ARG A 69 18.46 0.97 1.80
C ARG A 69 19.21 1.10 0.48
N LEU A 70 20.05 0.11 0.17
CA LEU A 70 20.93 0.09 -0.99
C LEU A 70 20.80 -1.26 -1.68
N CYS A 71 20.89 -1.25 -3.01
CA CYS A 71 20.93 -2.45 -3.81
C CYS A 71 22.23 -3.21 -3.55
N GLY A 72 22.13 -4.48 -3.17
CA GLY A 72 23.28 -5.36 -2.94
C GLY A 72 24.09 -5.67 -4.20
N SER A 73 23.51 -5.46 -5.40
CA SER A 73 24.15 -5.72 -6.69
C SER A 73 24.86 -4.50 -7.27
N CYS A 74 24.16 -3.37 -7.40
CA CYS A 74 24.70 -2.17 -8.08
C CYS A 74 24.95 -0.96 -7.15
N GLY A 75 24.64 -1.08 -5.86
CA GLY A 75 24.82 -0.01 -4.87
C GLY A 75 23.86 1.17 -5.01
N ALA A 76 22.86 1.11 -5.91
CA ALA A 76 21.85 2.16 -6.04
C ALA A 76 20.96 2.21 -4.80
N VAL A 77 20.54 3.40 -4.40
CA VAL A 77 19.55 3.56 -3.31
C VAL A 77 18.21 3.02 -3.78
N LEU A 78 17.60 2.17 -2.96
CA LEU A 78 16.29 1.60 -3.26
C LEU A 78 15.21 2.60 -2.87
N PRO A 79 14.14 2.76 -3.67
CA PRO A 79 13.08 3.71 -3.38
C PRO A 79 12.40 3.29 -2.08
N GLN A 80 12.64 4.06 -1.02
CA GLN A 80 11.85 3.94 0.20
C GLN A 80 10.57 4.72 -0.05
N SER A 81 9.44 4.02 -0.11
CA SER A 81 8.13 4.62 -0.33
C SER A 81 7.93 5.76 0.68
N ALA A 82 7.89 7.01 0.18
CA ALA A 82 7.79 8.23 1.00
C ALA A 82 6.47 8.32 1.79
N GLY A 83 5.53 7.41 1.57
CA GLY A 83 4.24 7.30 2.25
C GLY A 83 3.96 5.95 2.89
N MET A 84 4.94 5.03 2.99
CA MET A 84 4.75 3.73 3.67
C MET A 84 5.60 3.71 4.93
N GLY A 85 5.25 4.60 5.86
CA GLY A 85 5.79 4.64 7.22
C GLY A 85 5.19 3.55 8.12
N ALA A 86 4.87 2.38 7.59
CA ALA A 86 4.47 1.17 8.29
C ALA A 86 4.46 0.03 7.26
N PRO A 87 4.68 -1.24 7.65
CA PRO A 87 4.21 -2.33 6.81
C PRO A 87 2.73 -2.07 6.54
N VAL A 88 2.30 -2.15 5.27
CA VAL A 88 0.88 -2.38 4.97
C VAL A 88 0.54 -3.73 5.60
N SER A 89 0.06 -3.64 6.83
CA SER A 89 -0.33 -4.73 7.72
C SER A 89 -1.62 -4.30 8.39
N THR A 90 -2.62 -4.02 7.58
CA THR A 90 -4.04 -4.14 7.91
C THR A 90 -4.80 -4.29 6.60
N VAL A 91 -4.69 -5.47 5.97
CA VAL A 91 -5.83 -5.93 5.16
C VAL A 91 -6.92 -6.26 6.17
N ALA A 92 -7.71 -5.25 6.52
CA ALA A 92 -9.01 -5.50 7.11
C ALA A 92 -9.87 -6.08 5.98
N LEU A 93 -10.25 -7.35 6.14
CA LEU A 93 -11.16 -8.05 5.25
C LEU A 93 -12.58 -7.78 5.76
N GLU A 94 -13.47 -7.33 4.88
CA GLU A 94 -14.90 -7.38 5.16
C GLU A 94 -15.41 -8.84 5.08
N GLU A 95 -16.62 -9.06 5.60
CA GLU A 95 -17.31 -10.36 5.66
C GLU A 95 -17.55 -10.98 4.27
N ASP A 96 -17.31 -10.22 3.19
CA ASP A 96 -17.41 -10.64 1.79
C ASP A 96 -16.07 -10.97 1.10
N GLY A 97 -14.94 -10.87 1.83
CA GLY A 97 -13.61 -11.18 1.31
C GLY A 97 -13.01 -10.13 0.37
N SER A 98 -13.60 -8.94 0.27
CA SER A 98 -12.97 -7.80 -0.39
C SER A 98 -11.92 -7.13 0.52
N ALA A 99 -10.78 -6.78 -0.07
CA ALA A 99 -9.77 -5.98 0.62
C ALA A 99 -10.22 -4.52 0.66
N ILE A 100 -10.13 -3.88 1.83
CA ILE A 100 -10.34 -2.44 1.95
C ILE A 100 -9.17 -1.74 1.23
N ASP A 101 -9.33 -1.40 -0.04
CA ASP A 101 -8.62 -0.27 -0.64
C ASP A 101 -9.37 0.98 -0.17
N SER A 102 -9.00 1.55 0.98
CA SER A 102 -9.60 2.78 1.48
C SER A 102 -9.37 3.97 0.55
N GLY A 103 -8.67 3.80 -0.58
CA GLY A 103 -8.47 4.79 -1.62
C GLY A 103 -7.51 5.91 -1.21
N GLU A 104 -7.44 6.25 0.07
CA GLU A 104 -6.63 7.29 0.69
C GLU A 104 -5.56 6.67 1.59
N SER A 105 -4.31 7.14 1.51
CA SER A 105 -3.25 6.67 2.40
C SER A 105 -3.44 7.15 3.84
N GLU A 106 -2.87 6.40 4.81
CA GLU A 106 -2.84 6.81 6.22
C GLU A 106 -2.19 8.18 6.42
N GLU A 107 -1.22 8.56 5.59
CA GLU A 107 -0.51 9.84 5.70
C GLU A 107 -1.40 11.01 5.24
N VAL A 108 -2.18 10.85 4.18
CA VAL A 108 -3.15 11.88 3.73
C VAL A 108 -4.28 12.01 4.74
N ALA A 109 -4.80 10.90 5.26
CA ALA A 109 -5.80 10.91 6.33
C ALA A 109 -5.27 11.62 7.59
N ARG A 110 -4.01 11.38 7.97
CA ARG A 110 -3.33 12.08 9.07
C ARG A 110 -3.22 13.58 8.81
N LEU A 111 -2.78 13.99 7.62
CA LEU A 111 -2.65 15.42 7.27
C LEU A 111 -4.01 16.11 7.26
N ARG A 112 -5.07 15.45 6.79
CA ARG A 112 -6.45 15.94 6.84
C ARG A 112 -6.89 16.22 8.28
N GLY A 113 -6.66 15.29 9.20
CA GLY A 113 -6.95 15.50 10.62
C GLY A 113 -6.17 16.68 11.24
N LEU A 114 -4.92 16.89 10.81
CA LEU A 114 -4.12 18.05 11.25
C LEU A 114 -4.63 19.37 10.68
N VAL A 115 -5.13 19.38 9.44
CA VAL A 115 -5.80 20.56 8.85
C VAL A 115 -7.05 20.93 9.65
N GLU A 116 -7.91 19.94 9.96
CA GLU A 116 -9.11 20.17 10.78
C GLU A 116 -8.75 20.68 12.18
N SER A 117 -7.73 20.07 12.81
CA SER A 117 -7.25 20.50 14.13
C SER A 117 -6.74 21.94 14.10
N ALA A 118 -5.91 22.30 13.12
CA ALA A 118 -5.36 23.64 12.95
C ALA A 118 -6.44 24.71 12.78
N GLN A 119 -7.56 24.37 12.14
CA GLN A 119 -8.69 25.28 11.97
C GLN A 119 -9.48 25.48 13.25
N LEU A 120 -9.76 24.40 13.97
CA LEU A 120 -10.50 24.46 15.22
C LEU A 120 -9.71 25.18 16.32
N SER A 121 -8.39 24.97 16.37
CA SER A 121 -7.49 25.60 17.34
C SER A 121 -7.03 27.00 16.91
N ASN A 122 -7.13 27.34 15.62
CA ASN A 122 -6.47 28.48 15.00
C ASN A 122 -4.94 28.48 15.26
N ASP A 123 -4.35 27.29 15.30
CA ASP A 123 -2.92 27.04 15.52
C ASP A 123 -2.42 25.96 14.54
N PRO A 124 -1.64 26.33 13.52
CA PRO A 124 -1.14 25.39 12.52
C PRO A 124 0.17 24.69 12.95
N GLY A 125 0.64 24.84 14.19
CA GLY A 125 1.96 24.36 14.62
C GLY A 125 2.24 22.88 14.30
N ASP A 126 1.35 21.98 14.70
CA ASP A 126 1.51 20.53 14.47
C ASP A 126 1.39 20.17 12.98
N LEU A 127 0.54 20.87 12.23
CA LEU A 127 0.42 20.72 10.78
C LEU A 127 1.71 21.14 10.08
N LEU A 128 2.26 22.31 10.40
CA LEU A 128 3.51 22.80 9.81
C LEU A 128 4.69 21.87 10.12
N GLN A 129 4.74 21.31 11.32
CA GLN A 129 5.76 20.31 11.66
C GLN A 129 5.61 19.05 10.80
N ALA A 130 4.39 18.53 10.65
CA ALA A 130 4.13 17.37 9.80
C ALA A 130 4.48 17.63 8.32
N LEU A 131 4.15 18.80 7.79
CA LEU A 131 4.48 19.22 6.42
C LEU A 131 5.99 19.34 6.22
N SER A 132 6.72 19.91 7.17
CA SER A 132 8.18 19.98 7.15
C SER A 132 8.81 18.58 7.11
N ASP A 133 8.32 17.65 7.93
CA ASP A 133 8.81 16.27 7.95
C ASP A 133 8.54 15.55 6.63
N TYR A 134 7.35 15.78 6.05
CA TYR A 134 6.99 15.24 4.74
C TYR A 134 7.88 15.82 3.63
N ARG A 135 8.07 17.15 3.58
CA ARG A 135 8.94 17.81 2.60
C ARG A 135 10.36 17.27 2.67
N ALA A 136 10.89 17.06 3.88
CA ALA A 136 12.21 16.47 4.04
C ALA A 136 12.29 15.03 3.49
N ARG A 137 11.22 14.22 3.61
CA ARG A 137 11.14 12.90 2.96
C ARG A 137 11.08 13.02 1.44
N TRP A 138 10.21 13.89 0.93
CA TRP A 138 10.07 14.15 -0.50
C TRP A 138 11.41 14.57 -1.13
N GLU A 139 12.13 15.53 -0.54
CA GLU A 139 13.43 16.00 -1.04
C GLU A 139 14.50 14.91 -1.03
N ARG A 140 14.45 13.99 -0.05
CA ARG A 140 15.36 12.83 -0.04
C ARG A 140 15.06 11.91 -1.20
N ASN A 141 13.78 11.61 -1.44
CA ASN A 141 13.35 10.75 -2.54
C ASN A 141 13.66 11.38 -3.90
N GLN A 142 13.42 12.68 -4.07
CA GLN A 142 13.76 13.39 -5.30
C GLN A 142 15.25 13.33 -5.59
N ARG A 143 16.10 13.67 -4.59
CA ARG A 143 17.56 13.59 -4.76
C ARG A 143 18.06 12.18 -5.03
N GLN A 144 17.42 11.17 -4.46
CA GLN A 144 17.76 9.78 -4.76
C GLN A 144 17.41 9.45 -6.21
N PHE A 145 16.22 9.83 -6.66
CA PHE A 145 15.77 9.61 -8.03
C PHE A 145 16.65 10.33 -9.06
N ASP A 146 16.99 11.60 -8.83
CA ASP A 146 17.86 12.39 -9.72
C ASP A 146 19.26 11.78 -9.88
N ARG A 147 19.72 11.04 -8.85
CA ARG A 147 21.03 10.36 -8.86
C ARG A 147 20.98 8.99 -9.54
N LEU A 148 19.81 8.50 -9.90
CA LEU A 148 19.71 7.25 -10.64
C LEU A 148 20.21 7.47 -12.05
N GLU A 149 21.38 6.90 -12.33
CA GLU A 149 21.88 6.76 -13.69
C GLU A 149 20.84 6.07 -14.60
N SER A 150 20.94 6.32 -15.90
CA SER A 150 20.11 5.66 -16.90
C SER A 150 20.24 4.13 -16.79
N PRO A 151 19.19 3.37 -17.15
CA PRO A 151 19.24 1.92 -17.14
C PRO A 151 20.42 1.40 -18.00
N PRO A 152 21.03 0.24 -17.64
CA PRO A 152 22.07 -0.40 -18.44
C PRO A 152 21.60 -0.65 -19.89
N THR A 153 22.49 -0.48 -20.86
CA THR A 153 22.19 -0.63 -22.30
C THR A 153 21.81 -2.07 -22.69
N GLU A 154 22.07 -3.04 -21.83
CA GLU A 154 21.89 -4.48 -22.10
C GLU A 154 20.51 -5.03 -21.71
N LEU A 155 19.59 -4.19 -21.24
CA LEU A 155 18.24 -4.64 -20.88
C LEU A 155 17.42 -5.04 -22.12
N PRO A 156 16.55 -6.07 -22.01
CA PRO A 156 15.54 -6.37 -23.02
C PRO A 156 14.72 -5.11 -23.36
N ALA A 157 14.42 -4.91 -24.65
CA ALA A 157 13.78 -3.69 -25.13
C ALA A 157 12.44 -3.38 -24.42
N GLU A 158 11.65 -4.41 -24.14
CA GLU A 158 10.36 -4.29 -23.44
C GLU A 158 10.54 -3.88 -21.97
N GLN A 159 11.52 -4.46 -21.27
CA GLN A 159 11.87 -4.08 -19.90
C GLN A 159 12.44 -2.65 -19.84
N ALA A 160 13.25 -2.26 -20.82
CA ALA A 160 13.77 -0.90 -20.92
C ALA A 160 12.65 0.14 -21.15
N GLN A 161 11.62 -0.22 -21.92
CA GLN A 161 10.44 0.63 -22.13
C GLN A 161 9.62 0.80 -20.84
N LEU A 162 9.32 -0.30 -20.13
CA LEU A 162 8.59 -0.25 -18.86
C LEU A 162 9.34 0.57 -17.79
N LEU A 163 10.67 0.39 -17.68
CA LEU A 163 11.47 1.19 -16.76
C LEU A 163 11.55 2.66 -17.18
N GLY A 164 11.55 2.95 -18.48
CA GLY A 164 11.43 4.31 -19.01
C GLY A 164 10.12 4.96 -18.58
N HIS A 165 9.00 4.27 -18.80
CA HIS A 165 7.68 4.74 -18.42
C HIS A 165 7.56 4.93 -16.90
N ALA A 166 7.96 3.95 -16.11
CA ALA A 166 7.95 4.03 -14.65
C ALA A 166 8.74 5.24 -14.13
N ARG A 167 9.86 5.62 -14.78
CA ARG A 167 10.62 6.82 -14.42
C ARG A 167 9.86 8.11 -14.74
N GLU A 168 9.17 8.17 -15.87
CA GLU A 168 8.33 9.32 -16.24
C GLU A 168 7.17 9.47 -15.24
N THR A 169 6.45 8.39 -14.97
CA THR A 169 5.33 8.34 -14.01
C THR A 169 5.78 8.72 -12.59
N PHE A 170 6.94 8.25 -12.14
CA PHE A 170 7.51 8.64 -10.86
C PHE A 170 7.83 10.15 -10.81
N ALA A 171 8.44 10.69 -11.87
CA ALA A 171 8.78 12.11 -11.94
C ALA A 171 7.52 12.99 -11.93
N GLU A 172 6.46 12.57 -12.62
CA GLU A 172 5.16 13.23 -12.59
C GLU A 172 4.57 13.20 -11.17
N ALA A 173 4.51 12.03 -10.53
CA ALA A 173 3.99 11.91 -9.18
C ALA A 173 4.74 12.81 -8.17
N MET A 174 6.07 12.89 -8.29
CA MET A 174 6.88 13.78 -7.45
C MET A 174 6.57 15.25 -7.68
N ALA A 175 6.33 15.68 -8.92
CA ALA A 175 5.96 17.06 -9.23
C ALA A 175 4.57 17.41 -8.65
N ILE A 176 3.61 16.48 -8.73
CA ILE A 176 2.28 16.63 -8.14
C ILE A 176 2.39 16.79 -6.61
N LEU A 177 3.17 15.92 -5.95
CA LEU A 177 3.37 16.03 -4.50
C LEU A 177 4.07 17.33 -4.09
N GLN A 178 4.98 17.85 -4.92
CA GLN A 178 5.62 19.14 -4.65
C GLN A 178 4.59 20.29 -4.65
N GLU A 179 3.69 20.29 -5.62
CA GLU A 179 2.60 21.28 -5.71
C GLU A 179 1.64 21.15 -4.53
N ALA A 180 1.26 19.92 -4.17
CA ALA A 180 0.42 19.64 -3.02
C ALA A 180 1.01 20.18 -1.70
N LEU A 181 2.30 19.92 -1.47
CA LEU A 181 3.02 20.41 -0.29
C LEU A 181 3.07 21.94 -0.25
N GLN A 182 3.28 22.59 -1.41
CA GLN A 182 3.29 24.04 -1.49
C GLN A 182 1.92 24.63 -1.11
N LEU A 183 0.83 24.07 -1.64
CA LEU A 183 -0.53 24.50 -1.32
C LEU A 183 -0.86 24.33 0.16
N LEU A 184 -0.47 23.19 0.75
CA LEU A 184 -0.69 22.91 2.18
C LEU A 184 0.10 23.87 3.08
N GLU A 185 1.36 24.16 2.76
CA GLU A 185 2.19 25.07 3.54
C GLU A 185 1.73 26.53 3.43
N ASP A 186 1.40 26.98 2.22
CA ASP A 186 0.85 28.32 1.99
C ASP A 186 -0.48 28.45 2.74
N GLY A 187 -1.38 27.46 2.60
CA GLY A 187 -2.66 27.41 3.29
C GLY A 187 -2.52 27.38 4.81
N ALA A 188 -1.60 26.59 5.36
CA ALA A 188 -1.34 26.52 6.80
C ALA A 188 -0.78 27.84 7.35
N THR A 189 0.07 28.53 6.58
CA THR A 189 0.68 29.81 6.98
C THR A 189 -0.36 30.91 7.15
N VAL A 190 -1.39 30.94 6.29
CA VAL A 190 -2.46 31.94 6.34
C VAL A 190 -3.78 31.43 6.89
N LEU A 191 -3.82 30.17 7.35
CA LEU A 191 -5.03 29.44 7.79
C LEU A 191 -6.18 29.49 6.75
N ASP A 192 -5.86 29.34 5.47
CA ASP A 192 -6.84 29.27 4.39
C ASP A 192 -7.24 27.81 4.10
N LEU A 193 -8.48 27.47 4.47
CA LEU A 193 -9.07 26.15 4.23
C LEU A 193 -9.06 25.75 2.76
N ASN A 194 -9.34 26.68 1.84
CA ASN A 194 -9.45 26.34 0.42
C ASN A 194 -8.10 25.93 -0.16
N LEU A 195 -7.02 26.60 0.27
CA LEU A 195 -5.66 26.23 -0.12
C LEU A 195 -5.26 24.87 0.47
N MET A 196 -5.59 24.62 1.74
CA MET A 196 -5.29 23.33 2.38
C MET A 196 -6.09 22.18 1.75
N GLU A 197 -7.38 22.37 1.44
CA GLU A 197 -8.19 21.37 0.71
C GLU A 197 -7.66 21.11 -0.69
N ALA A 198 -7.29 22.16 -1.43
CA ALA A 198 -6.67 22.02 -2.75
C ALA A 198 -5.36 21.21 -2.65
N GLY A 199 -4.55 21.47 -1.64
CA GLY A 199 -3.33 20.72 -1.36
C GLY A 199 -3.58 19.25 -1.02
N LEU A 200 -4.58 18.94 -0.19
CA LEU A 200 -4.97 17.56 0.13
C LEU A 200 -5.47 16.79 -1.11
N ASN A 201 -6.32 17.42 -1.92
CA ASN A 201 -6.80 16.82 -3.17
C ASN A 201 -5.64 16.55 -4.14
N ARG A 202 -4.72 17.51 -4.26
CA ARG A 202 -3.54 17.36 -5.10
C ARG A 202 -2.61 16.26 -4.58
N MET A 203 -2.50 16.09 -3.27
CA MET A 203 -1.75 14.99 -2.67
C MET A 203 -2.35 13.63 -3.04
N HIS A 204 -3.67 13.50 -2.96
CA HIS A 204 -4.38 12.29 -3.37
C HIS A 204 -4.19 11.98 -4.86
N GLU A 205 -4.22 12.98 -5.74
CA GLU A 205 -3.89 12.81 -7.16
C GLU A 205 -2.48 12.25 -7.35
N GLY A 206 -1.50 12.76 -6.59
CA GLY A 206 -0.13 12.24 -6.61
C GLY A 206 -0.04 10.77 -6.19
N GLU A 207 -0.83 10.35 -5.21
CA GLU A 207 -0.91 8.95 -4.77
C GLU A 207 -1.50 8.01 -5.81
N LEU A 208 -2.45 8.49 -6.62
CA LEU A 208 -2.99 7.72 -7.74
C LEU A 208 -1.93 7.48 -8.81
N VAL A 209 -1.15 8.51 -9.16
CA VAL A 209 -0.04 8.37 -10.10
C VAL A 209 1.07 7.47 -9.54
N PHE A 210 1.35 7.54 -8.23
CA PHE A 210 2.27 6.62 -7.57
C PHE A 210 1.81 5.15 -7.65
N ARG A 211 0.50 4.89 -7.59
CA ARG A 211 -0.05 3.54 -7.76
C ARG A 211 0.12 3.03 -9.19
N GLU A 212 0.00 3.89 -10.19
CA GLU A 212 0.29 3.54 -11.58
C GLU A 212 1.77 3.19 -11.77
N PHE A 213 2.67 4.03 -11.25
CA PHE A 213 4.11 3.73 -11.19
C PHE A 213 4.38 2.37 -10.52
N ALA A 214 3.74 2.08 -9.39
CA ALA A 214 3.94 0.83 -8.68
C ALA A 214 3.54 -0.39 -9.52
N LYS A 215 2.45 -0.29 -10.29
CA LYS A 215 2.00 -1.36 -11.20
C LYS A 215 2.98 -1.59 -12.35
N ASP A 216 3.42 -0.53 -13.02
CA ASP A 216 4.38 -0.64 -14.12
C ASP A 216 5.71 -1.20 -13.63
N PHE A 217 6.10 -0.78 -12.43
CA PHE A 217 7.32 -1.26 -11.79
C PHE A 217 7.23 -2.74 -11.41
N GLU A 218 6.11 -3.19 -10.84
CA GLU A 218 5.84 -4.59 -10.53
C GLU A 218 5.76 -5.45 -11.81
N GLN A 219 5.15 -4.93 -12.88
CA GLN A 219 5.13 -5.61 -14.17
C GLN A 219 6.55 -5.79 -14.73
N ALA A 220 7.40 -4.77 -14.62
CA ALA A 220 8.81 -4.87 -15.04
C ALA A 220 9.60 -5.88 -14.19
N GLN A 221 9.20 -6.15 -12.93
CA GLN A 221 9.79 -7.17 -12.06
C GLN A 221 9.40 -8.58 -12.48
N ASN A 222 8.14 -8.81 -12.84
CA ASN A 222 7.64 -10.13 -13.24
C ASN A 222 8.19 -10.61 -14.60
N MET A 223 8.87 -9.73 -15.35
CA MET A 223 9.52 -10.08 -16.61
C MET A 223 10.93 -10.67 -16.45
N THR A 224 11.45 -10.73 -15.23
CA THR A 224 12.79 -11.27 -14.92
C THR A 224 12.78 -12.73 -14.46
N GLU A 225 11.60 -13.35 -14.32
CA GLU A 225 11.41 -14.81 -14.09
C GLU A 225 11.28 -15.59 -15.40
#